data_AF-A0A2N8MTQ6-F1
#
_entry.id   AF-A0A2N8MTQ6-F1
#
_cell.length_a   1.000
_cell.length_b   1.000
_cell.length_c   1.000
_cell.angle_alpha   90.00
_cell.angle_beta   90.00
_cell.angle_gamma   90.00
#
_symmetry.space_group_name_H-M   'P 1'
#
loop_
_entity.id
_entity.type
_entity.pdbx_description
1 polymer ?
#
loop_
_entity_poly.entity_id
_entity_poly.type
_entity_poly.pdbx_seq_one_letter_code
_entity_poly.pdbx_strand_id
1 'polypeptide(L)'
;MSSRSTDQAETIARHYVPGAAELLISVAGVVSGAFASVAYYTDLRVLAHSFVIWIVFVSLVTTRRSSRQAVVRAIIALLSAVLAFYLGKNVVYGIKYPDAPPYGIDLPTVGTWCVLAVIAGVLLGMGFRHIGDPGWPGSLATAGAAGLVLADAYRKGGFVVSDRPLLPVVSALAAAGLLLLGGRTRGQLGKALALLVPLTLIGYGIVSAPDLIEEMLL
;
A
#
# COMPACT_ATOMS: atom_id res chain seq x y z
N MET A 1 -32.10 28.32 23.29
CA MET A 1 -31.28 27.08 23.34
C MET A 1 -31.11 26.42 21.96
N SER A 2 -31.00 27.18 20.85
CA SER A 2 -30.94 26.63 19.48
C SER A 2 -29.62 26.91 18.73
N SER A 3 -28.71 27.72 19.29
CA SER A 3 -27.50 28.18 18.56
C SER A 3 -26.28 27.25 18.69
N ARG A 4 -26.32 26.22 19.55
CA ARG A 4 -25.16 25.32 19.77
C ARG A 4 -25.05 24.18 18.76
N SER A 5 -26.14 23.80 18.07
CA SER A 5 -26.08 22.68 17.12
C SER A 5 -25.57 23.09 15.73
N THR A 6 -25.77 24.35 15.32
CA THR A 6 -25.27 24.90 14.06
C THR A 6 -23.75 25.10 14.06
N ASP A 7 -23.17 25.61 15.17
CA ASP A 7 -21.71 25.77 15.30
C ASP A 7 -20.96 24.43 15.31
N GLN A 8 -21.58 23.37 15.84
CA GLN A 8 -20.99 22.02 15.80
C GLN A 8 -21.03 21.42 14.40
N ALA A 9 -22.10 21.64 13.62
CA ALA A 9 -22.20 21.19 12.23
C ALA A 9 -21.20 21.93 11.31
N GLU A 10 -20.99 23.22 11.54
CA GLU A 10 -20.04 24.03 10.75
C GLU A 10 -18.58 23.67 11.05
N THR A 11 -18.30 23.24 12.29
CA THR A 11 -16.98 22.69 12.67
C THR A 11 -16.70 21.32 12.03
N ILE A 12 -17.75 20.52 11.80
CA ILE A 12 -17.67 19.20 11.15
C ILE A 12 -17.35 19.32 9.65
N ALA A 13 -17.67 20.46 9.02
CA ALA A 13 -17.49 20.69 7.60
C ALA A 13 -16.20 21.44 7.21
N ARG A 14 -15.16 21.48 8.07
CA ARG A 14 -13.85 22.01 7.64
C ARG A 14 -13.36 21.21 6.44
N HIS A 15 -13.37 21.83 5.26
CA HIS A 15 -12.88 21.23 4.03
C HIS A 15 -11.38 21.00 4.19
N TYR A 16 -10.97 19.74 4.18
CA TYR A 16 -9.58 19.36 4.08
C TYR A 16 -9.12 19.74 2.68
N VAL A 17 -8.23 20.71 2.62
CA VAL A 17 -7.60 21.15 1.39
C VAL A 17 -6.21 20.50 1.35
N PRO A 18 -5.91 19.69 0.32
CA PRO A 18 -4.56 19.16 0.11
C PRO A 18 -3.54 20.30 0.10
N GLY A 19 -2.43 20.12 0.81
CA GLY A 19 -1.34 21.09 0.90
C GLY A 19 0.01 20.49 0.49
N ALA A 20 1.09 21.11 0.97
CA ALA A 20 2.46 20.69 0.64
C ALA A 20 2.75 19.23 1.02
N ALA A 21 2.15 18.71 2.10
CA ALA A 21 2.33 17.32 2.50
C ALA A 21 1.73 16.35 1.49
N GLU A 22 0.56 16.66 0.92
CA GLU A 22 -0.11 15.82 -0.07
C GLU A 22 0.63 15.85 -1.41
N LEU A 23 1.23 17.00 -1.76
CA LEU A 23 2.16 17.10 -2.88
C LEU A 23 3.38 16.20 -2.68
N LEU A 24 4.03 16.26 -1.51
CA LEU A 24 5.18 15.40 -1.19
C LEU A 24 4.81 13.91 -1.24
N ILE A 25 3.62 13.55 -0.76
CA ILE A 25 3.11 12.18 -0.84
C ILE A 25 2.86 11.76 -2.29
N SER A 26 2.31 12.65 -3.13
CA SER A 26 2.16 12.38 -4.56
C SER A 26 3.52 12.17 -5.23
N VAL A 27 4.50 13.04 -4.96
CA VAL A 27 5.87 12.90 -5.47
C VAL A 27 6.51 11.59 -5.03
N ALA A 28 6.40 11.22 -3.74
CA ALA A 28 6.90 9.93 -3.25
C ALA A 28 6.18 8.74 -3.92
N GLY A 29 4.87 8.88 -4.17
CA GLY A 29 4.09 7.92 -4.97
C GLY A 29 4.64 7.78 -6.39
N VAL A 30 4.87 8.89 -7.09
CA VAL A 30 5.48 8.91 -8.43
C VAL A 30 6.84 8.21 -8.42
N VAL A 31 7.72 8.54 -7.47
CA VAL A 31 9.03 7.91 -7.33
C VAL A 31 8.91 6.40 -7.12
N SER A 32 7.99 5.96 -6.25
CA SER A 32 7.76 4.53 -6.01
C SER A 32 7.24 3.79 -7.25
N GLY A 33 6.33 4.40 -8.02
CA GLY A 33 5.81 3.84 -9.27
C GLY A 33 6.85 3.80 -10.37
N ALA A 34 7.64 4.86 -10.52
CA ALA A 34 8.77 4.92 -11.45
C ALA A 34 9.82 3.85 -11.11
N PHE A 35 10.18 3.69 -9.83
CA PHE A 35 11.05 2.60 -9.37
C PHE A 35 10.49 1.23 -9.77
N ALA A 36 9.20 0.97 -9.49
CA ALA A 36 8.57 -0.30 -9.85
C ALA A 36 8.58 -0.53 -11.38
N SER A 37 8.46 0.52 -12.19
CA SER A 37 8.49 0.41 -13.66
C SER A 37 9.87 0.02 -14.19
N VAL A 38 10.95 0.51 -13.58
CA VAL A 38 12.33 0.09 -13.89
C VAL A 38 12.53 -1.34 -13.40
N ALA A 39 12.13 -1.62 -12.16
CA ALA A 39 12.24 -2.95 -11.55
C ALA A 39 11.56 -4.02 -12.42
N TYR A 40 10.41 -3.71 -13.02
CA TYR A 40 9.67 -4.61 -13.92
C TYR A 40 10.52 -5.20 -15.05
N TYR A 41 11.47 -4.43 -15.58
CA TYR A 41 12.34 -4.84 -16.69
C TYR A 41 13.74 -5.29 -16.25
N THR A 42 13.98 -5.52 -14.97
CA THR A 42 15.28 -5.96 -14.42
C THR A 42 15.11 -7.21 -13.57
N ASP A 43 16.19 -7.69 -12.95
CA ASP A 43 16.15 -8.81 -12.00
C ASP A 43 15.34 -8.49 -10.72
N LEU A 44 14.99 -7.21 -10.52
CA LEU A 44 14.10 -6.76 -9.45
C LEU A 44 12.61 -6.92 -9.80
N ARG A 45 12.26 -7.59 -10.91
CA ARG A 45 10.88 -7.75 -11.38
C ARG A 45 9.94 -8.29 -10.30
N VAL A 46 10.43 -9.15 -9.40
CA VAL A 46 9.64 -9.67 -8.28
C VAL A 46 9.14 -8.55 -7.36
N LEU A 47 9.92 -7.49 -7.15
CA LEU A 47 9.51 -6.33 -6.34
C LEU A 47 8.46 -5.48 -7.05
N ALA A 48 8.52 -5.39 -8.38
CA ALA A 48 7.50 -4.68 -9.16
C ALA A 48 6.12 -5.35 -9.12
N HIS A 49 6.05 -6.65 -8.80
CA HIS A 49 4.81 -7.42 -8.69
C HIS A 49 4.40 -7.69 -7.24
N SER A 50 5.14 -7.16 -6.27
CA SER A 50 4.88 -7.29 -4.84
C SER A 50 4.24 -6.02 -4.29
N PHE A 51 3.28 -6.18 -3.39
CA PHE A 51 2.64 -5.06 -2.71
C PHE A 51 3.46 -4.43 -1.58
N VAL A 52 4.63 -5.01 -1.22
CA VAL A 52 5.39 -4.61 -0.02
C VAL A 52 5.71 -3.13 0.03
N ILE A 53 6.18 -2.55 -1.08
CA ILE A 53 6.60 -1.14 -1.16
C ILE A 53 5.40 -0.23 -0.89
N TRP A 54 4.24 -0.54 -1.49
CA TRP A 54 3.04 0.28 -1.34
C TRP A 54 2.36 0.09 0.02
N ILE A 55 2.36 -1.12 0.59
CA ILE A 55 1.85 -1.35 1.96
C ILE A 55 2.67 -0.55 2.98
N VAL A 56 4.00 -0.60 2.90
CA VAL A 56 4.87 0.19 3.77
C VAL A 56 4.64 1.68 3.55
N PHE A 57 4.61 2.13 2.30
CA PHE A 57 4.40 3.54 1.98
C PHE A 57 3.06 4.06 2.52
N VAL A 58 1.96 3.34 2.29
CA VAL A 58 0.64 3.69 2.83
C VAL A 58 0.66 3.69 4.36
N SER A 59 1.31 2.71 4.99
CA SER A 59 1.44 2.67 6.46
C SER A 59 2.11 3.93 7.02
N LEU A 60 3.18 4.40 6.37
CA LEU A 60 3.92 5.60 6.78
C LEU A 60 3.12 6.89 6.59
N VAL A 61 2.36 7.03 5.51
CA VAL A 61 1.60 8.28 5.25
C VAL A 61 0.29 8.38 6.01
N THR A 62 -0.24 7.24 6.49
CA THR A 62 -1.54 7.15 7.19
C THR A 62 -1.43 7.12 8.71
N THR A 63 -0.34 6.57 9.27
CA THR A 63 -0.20 6.35 10.71
C THR A 63 -0.45 7.63 11.54
N ARG A 64 -1.30 7.51 12.56
CA ARG A 64 -1.69 8.57 13.51
C ARG A 64 -2.25 9.84 12.86
N ARG A 65 -2.95 9.68 11.74
CA ARG A 65 -3.68 10.76 11.08
C ARG A 65 -5.16 10.65 11.35
N SER A 66 -5.87 11.78 11.19
CA SER A 66 -7.34 11.73 11.22
C SER A 66 -7.86 10.86 10.07
N SER A 67 -9.06 10.28 10.23
CA SER A 67 -9.66 9.39 9.22
C SER A 67 -9.55 9.95 7.80
N ARG A 68 -9.98 11.20 7.63
CA ARG A 68 -9.99 11.89 6.33
C ARG A 68 -8.58 12.08 5.78
N GLN A 69 -7.64 12.51 6.60
CA GLN A 69 -6.24 12.69 6.19
C GLN A 69 -5.62 11.36 5.75
N ALA A 70 -5.81 10.30 6.52
CA ALA A 70 -5.27 8.99 6.21
C ALA A 70 -5.81 8.46 4.87
N VAL A 71 -7.13 8.51 4.67
CA VAL A 71 -7.77 8.07 3.43
C VAL A 71 -7.28 8.87 2.23
N VAL A 72 -7.32 10.21 2.30
CA VAL A 72 -6.91 11.05 1.17
C VAL A 72 -5.42 10.82 0.83
N ARG A 73 -4.56 10.73 1.84
CA ARG A 73 -3.12 10.48 1.62
C ARG A 73 -2.84 9.12 1.02
N ALA A 74 -3.54 8.07 1.48
CA ALA A 74 -3.41 6.73 0.92
C ALA A 74 -3.86 6.68 -0.54
N ILE A 75 -5.00 7.32 -0.88
CA ILE A 75 -5.49 7.40 -2.26
C ILE A 75 -4.48 8.14 -3.15
N ILE A 76 -4.00 9.32 -2.72
CA ILE A 76 -3.02 10.09 -3.49
C ILE A 76 -1.74 9.29 -3.70
N ALA A 77 -1.23 8.64 -2.65
CA ALA A 77 -0.03 7.80 -2.72
C ALA A 77 -0.18 6.69 -3.76
N LEU A 78 -1.27 5.92 -3.68
CA LEU A 78 -1.50 4.76 -4.54
C LEU A 78 -1.82 5.16 -5.99
N LEU A 79 -2.68 6.16 -6.21
CA LEU A 79 -2.97 6.65 -7.57
C LEU A 79 -1.72 7.20 -8.25
N SER A 80 -0.92 8.00 -7.54
CA SER A 80 0.32 8.54 -8.10
C SER A 80 1.30 7.41 -8.47
N ALA A 81 1.38 6.37 -7.63
CA ALA A 81 2.23 5.21 -7.91
C ALA A 81 1.73 4.38 -9.10
N VAL A 82 0.42 4.09 -9.20
CA VAL A 82 -0.16 3.34 -10.32
C VAL A 82 0.07 4.07 -11.64
N LEU A 83 -0.27 5.36 -11.71
CA LEU A 83 -0.09 6.15 -12.94
C LEU A 83 1.37 6.23 -13.35
N ALA A 84 2.28 6.51 -12.39
CA ALA A 84 3.70 6.55 -12.67
C ALA A 84 4.27 5.19 -13.09
N PHE A 85 3.76 4.09 -12.52
CA PHE A 85 4.17 2.73 -12.91
C PHE A 85 3.79 2.42 -14.36
N TYR A 86 2.54 2.65 -14.77
CA TYR A 86 2.10 2.32 -16.12
C TYR A 86 2.73 3.22 -17.19
N LEU A 87 2.82 4.54 -16.92
CA LEU A 87 3.52 5.46 -17.81
C LEU A 87 5.01 5.13 -17.88
N GLY A 88 5.65 4.91 -16.72
CA GLY A 88 7.05 4.53 -16.63
C GLY A 88 7.34 3.22 -17.35
N LYS A 89 6.43 2.23 -17.28
CA LYS A 89 6.60 0.93 -17.94
C LYS A 89 6.66 1.09 -19.46
N ASN A 90 5.86 1.99 -20.03
CA ASN A 90 5.91 2.31 -21.45
C ASN A 90 7.23 2.99 -21.83
N VAL A 91 7.66 4.00 -21.05
CA VAL A 91 8.92 4.71 -21.28
C VAL A 91 10.12 3.77 -21.20
N VAL A 92 10.22 2.98 -20.13
CA VAL A 92 11.33 2.03 -19.93
C VAL A 92 11.34 0.96 -21.03
N TYR A 93 10.17 0.51 -21.51
CA TYR A 93 10.09 -0.40 -22.64
C TYR A 93 10.72 0.20 -23.90
N GLY A 94 10.34 1.42 -24.27
CA GLY A 94 10.88 2.08 -25.47
C GLY A 94 12.39 2.34 -25.40
N ILE A 95 12.93 2.56 -24.19
CA ILE A 95 14.37 2.67 -23.98
C ILE A 95 15.06 1.30 -24.12
N LYS A 96 14.48 0.24 -23.54
CA LYS A 96 15.10 -1.08 -23.48
C LYS A 96 15.00 -1.85 -24.81
N TYR A 97 13.95 -1.61 -25.59
CA TYR A 97 13.66 -2.31 -26.83
C TYR A 97 13.38 -1.29 -27.96
N PRO A 98 14.41 -0.56 -28.43
CA PRO A 98 14.22 0.55 -29.37
C PRO A 98 13.68 0.10 -30.74
N ASP A 99 13.97 -1.13 -31.16
CA ASP A 99 13.54 -1.69 -32.45
C ASP A 99 12.20 -2.42 -32.38
N ALA A 100 11.60 -2.55 -31.19
CA ALA A 100 10.33 -3.23 -31.01
C ALA A 100 9.15 -2.28 -31.31
N PRO A 101 7.97 -2.80 -31.71
CA PRO A 101 6.76 -1.99 -31.82
C PRO A 101 6.45 -1.24 -30.52
N PRO A 102 5.84 -0.03 -30.60
CA PRO A 102 5.49 0.75 -29.42
C PRO A 102 4.64 -0.04 -28.44
N TYR A 103 4.98 0.03 -27.16
CA TYR A 103 4.20 -0.60 -26.12
C TYR A 103 2.90 0.19 -25.90
N GLY A 104 1.76 -0.42 -26.22
CA GLY A 104 0.45 0.17 -25.98
C GLY A 104 0.13 0.19 -24.48
N ILE A 105 -0.34 1.33 -23.97
CA ILE A 105 -0.95 1.39 -22.64
C ILE A 105 -2.40 0.89 -22.77
N ASP A 106 -2.69 -0.22 -22.12
CA ASP A 106 -4.05 -0.74 -21.99
C ASP A 106 -4.84 0.09 -20.97
N LEU A 107 -5.63 1.05 -21.46
CA LEU A 107 -6.42 1.97 -20.64
C LEU A 107 -7.44 1.28 -19.73
N PRO A 108 -8.22 0.27 -20.20
CA PRO A 108 -9.03 -0.57 -19.33
C PRO A 108 -8.27 -1.11 -18.11
N THR A 109 -7.09 -1.70 -18.33
CA THR A 109 -6.25 -2.20 -17.24
C THR A 109 -5.82 -1.09 -16.28
N VAL A 110 -5.36 0.05 -16.79
CA VAL A 110 -5.00 1.21 -15.94
C VAL A 110 -6.20 1.69 -15.12
N GLY A 111 -7.38 1.77 -15.74
CA GLY A 111 -8.63 2.13 -15.07
C GLY A 111 -8.96 1.21 -13.90
N THR A 112 -8.89 -0.11 -14.12
CA THR A 112 -9.10 -1.13 -13.09
C THR A 112 -8.14 -0.94 -11.90
N TRP A 113 -6.84 -0.76 -12.16
CA TRP A 113 -5.86 -0.54 -11.09
C TRP A 113 -6.05 0.79 -10.36
N CYS A 114 -6.51 1.84 -11.03
CA CYS A 114 -6.88 3.09 -10.38
C CYS A 114 -8.08 2.91 -9.43
N VAL A 115 -9.11 2.16 -9.84
CA VAL A 115 -10.25 1.85 -8.97
C VAL A 115 -9.80 1.03 -7.75
N LEU A 116 -8.99 0.00 -7.97
CA LEU A 116 -8.42 -0.80 -6.87
C LEU A 116 -7.55 0.06 -5.93
N ALA A 117 -6.77 1.00 -6.46
CA ALA A 117 -5.98 1.93 -5.66
C ALA A 117 -6.85 2.84 -4.77
N VAL A 118 -8.00 3.30 -5.27
CA VAL A 118 -8.96 4.08 -4.47
C VAL A 118 -9.55 3.22 -3.36
N ILE A 119 -10.04 2.01 -3.69
CA ILE A 119 -10.63 1.08 -2.71
C ILE A 119 -9.60 0.72 -1.64
N ALA A 120 -8.40 0.32 -2.03
CA ALA A 120 -7.30 0.03 -1.13
C ALA A 120 -6.92 1.27 -0.29
N GLY A 121 -6.86 2.45 -0.90
CA GLY A 121 -6.58 3.70 -0.19
C GLY A 121 -7.59 4.01 0.92
N VAL A 122 -8.88 3.77 0.67
CA VAL A 122 -9.93 3.92 1.68
C VAL A 122 -9.75 2.90 2.81
N LEU A 123 -9.65 1.61 2.48
CA LEU A 123 -9.57 0.52 3.47
C LEU A 123 -8.29 0.61 4.31
N LEU A 124 -7.13 0.73 3.65
CA LEU A 124 -5.84 0.83 4.31
C LEU A 124 -5.70 2.15 5.05
N GLY A 125 -6.21 3.27 4.51
CA GLY A 125 -6.24 4.55 5.20
C GLY A 125 -7.02 4.50 6.51
N MET A 126 -8.20 3.88 6.50
CA MET A 126 -9.01 3.70 7.72
C MET A 126 -8.36 2.75 8.73
N GLY A 127 -7.74 1.66 8.27
CA GLY A 127 -7.09 0.68 9.14
C GLY A 127 -5.76 1.18 9.71
N PHE A 128 -4.82 1.55 8.84
CA PHE A 128 -3.43 1.86 9.19
C PHE A 128 -3.25 3.18 9.92
N ARG A 129 -4.26 4.07 9.93
CA ARG A 129 -4.24 5.26 10.79
C ARG A 129 -4.02 4.93 12.27
N HIS A 130 -4.40 3.73 12.69
CA HIS A 130 -4.28 3.28 14.08
C HIS A 130 -2.90 2.71 14.42
N ILE A 131 -1.98 2.56 13.46
CA ILE A 131 -0.64 2.00 13.73
C ILE A 131 0.05 2.76 14.87
N GLY A 132 0.42 2.03 15.92
CA GLY A 132 1.09 2.56 17.11
C GLY A 132 0.19 3.31 18.11
N ASP A 133 -1.13 3.27 17.93
CA ASP A 133 -2.09 3.66 18.96
C ASP A 133 -2.06 2.67 20.14
N PRO A 134 -2.35 3.12 21.38
CA PRO A 134 -2.47 2.23 22.52
C PRO A 134 -3.63 1.24 22.36
N GLY A 135 -3.47 0.05 22.93
CA GLY A 135 -4.53 -0.96 22.99
C GLY A 135 -4.67 -1.85 21.74
N TRP A 136 -5.87 -2.42 21.57
CA TRP A 136 -6.19 -3.37 20.51
C TRP A 136 -6.18 -2.77 19.10
N PRO A 137 -6.77 -1.58 18.85
CA PRO A 137 -6.81 -1.02 17.49
C PRO A 137 -5.42 -0.84 16.89
N GLY A 138 -4.46 -0.34 17.67
CA GLY A 138 -3.09 -0.18 17.18
C GLY A 138 -2.36 -1.50 17.00
N SER A 139 -2.59 -2.48 17.87
CA SER A 139 -2.00 -3.83 17.72
C SER A 139 -2.54 -4.53 16.47
N LEU A 140 -3.85 -4.44 16.21
CA LEU A 140 -4.52 -4.99 15.01
C LEU A 140 -4.04 -4.29 13.73
N ALA A 141 -3.95 -2.96 13.72
CA ALA A 141 -3.49 -2.21 12.55
C ALA A 141 -2.03 -2.54 12.21
N THR A 142 -1.16 -2.60 13.23
CA THR A 142 0.25 -2.97 13.03
C THR A 142 0.42 -4.41 12.55
N ALA A 143 -0.25 -5.36 13.20
CA ALA A 143 -0.22 -6.76 12.78
C ALA A 143 -0.86 -6.97 11.41
N GLY A 144 -1.90 -6.21 11.07
CA GLY A 144 -2.54 -6.24 9.76
C GLY A 144 -1.63 -5.73 8.65
N ALA A 145 -0.92 -4.62 8.89
CA ALA A 145 0.06 -4.11 7.94
C ALA A 145 1.22 -5.09 7.72
N ALA A 146 1.82 -5.59 8.80
CA ALA A 146 2.90 -6.58 8.73
C ALA A 146 2.42 -7.90 8.12
N GLY A 147 1.22 -8.36 8.48
CA GLY A 147 0.61 -9.58 7.97
C GLY A 147 0.31 -9.50 6.47
N LEU A 148 -0.16 -8.35 5.97
CA LEU A 148 -0.34 -8.13 4.52
C LEU A 148 0.99 -8.20 3.75
N VAL A 149 2.08 -7.67 4.32
CA VAL A 149 3.41 -7.79 3.73
C VAL A 149 3.87 -9.25 3.65
N LEU A 150 3.72 -9.99 4.75
CA LEU A 150 4.12 -11.41 4.79
C LEU A 150 3.24 -12.27 3.87
N ALA A 151 1.94 -11.96 3.81
CA ALA A 151 0.99 -12.62 2.94
C ALA A 151 1.35 -12.44 1.46
N ASP A 152 1.70 -11.21 1.06
CA ASP A 152 2.15 -10.93 -0.30
C ASP A 152 3.46 -11.64 -0.65
N ALA A 153 4.41 -11.67 0.28
CA ALA A 153 5.66 -12.40 0.13
C ALA A 153 5.41 -13.90 -0.11
N TYR A 154 4.52 -14.49 0.69
CA TYR A 154 4.16 -15.89 0.59
C TYR A 154 3.40 -16.20 -0.72
N ARG A 155 2.45 -15.34 -1.11
CA ARG A 155 1.71 -15.46 -2.38
C ARG A 155 2.63 -15.45 -3.61
N LYS A 156 3.61 -14.56 -3.65
CA LYS A 156 4.52 -14.44 -4.82
C LYS A 156 5.74 -15.36 -4.76
N GLY A 157 6.20 -15.75 -3.56
CA GLY A 157 7.40 -16.57 -3.36
C GLY A 157 7.12 -18.06 -3.18
N GLY A 158 5.91 -18.46 -2.78
CA GLY A 158 5.62 -19.83 -2.37
C GLY A 158 6.51 -20.29 -1.20
N PHE A 159 6.78 -21.59 -1.11
CA PHE A 159 7.65 -22.20 -0.08
C PHE A 159 9.14 -22.28 -0.48
N VAL A 160 9.49 -21.95 -1.73
CA VAL A 160 10.85 -22.15 -2.26
C VAL A 160 11.65 -20.87 -2.13
N VAL A 161 12.15 -20.63 -0.91
CA VAL A 161 12.92 -19.43 -0.56
C VAL A 161 14.30 -19.38 -1.25
N SER A 162 14.84 -20.53 -1.65
CA SER A 162 16.20 -20.65 -2.21
C SER A 162 16.38 -19.93 -3.55
N ASP A 163 15.34 -19.89 -4.38
CA ASP A 163 15.50 -19.49 -5.79
C ASP A 163 15.34 -17.99 -5.98
N ARG A 164 14.67 -17.31 -5.03
CA ARG A 164 14.37 -15.86 -5.09
C ARG A 164 14.42 -15.22 -3.68
N PRO A 165 15.59 -15.14 -3.04
CA PRO A 165 15.72 -14.73 -1.65
C PRO A 165 15.35 -13.25 -1.40
N LEU A 166 15.39 -12.42 -2.45
CA LEU A 166 15.17 -10.98 -2.34
C LEU A 166 13.81 -10.62 -1.74
N LEU A 167 12.72 -11.22 -2.24
CA LEU A 167 11.36 -10.87 -1.80
C LEU A 167 11.12 -11.25 -0.32
N PRO A 168 11.39 -12.49 0.13
CA PRO A 168 11.26 -12.85 1.55
C PRO A 168 12.10 -11.96 2.47
N VAL A 169 13.33 -11.62 2.09
CA VAL A 169 14.21 -10.74 2.88
C VAL A 169 13.63 -9.34 2.99
N VAL A 170 13.24 -8.73 1.87
CA VAL A 170 12.64 -7.38 1.86
C VAL A 170 11.35 -7.36 2.65
N SER A 171 10.49 -8.36 2.50
CA SER A 171 9.22 -8.47 3.22
C SER A 171 9.39 -8.73 4.70
N ALA A 172 10.36 -9.55 5.11
CA ALA A 172 10.68 -9.75 6.52
C ALA A 172 11.19 -8.46 7.17
N LEU A 173 12.09 -7.73 6.50
CA LEU A 173 12.58 -6.44 6.98
C LEU A 173 11.47 -5.39 7.05
N ALA A 174 10.60 -5.33 6.04
CA ALA A 174 9.44 -4.44 6.03
C ALA A 174 8.45 -4.77 7.16
N ALA A 175 8.11 -6.04 7.35
CA ALA A 175 7.24 -6.49 8.44
C ALA A 175 7.85 -6.18 9.81
N ALA A 176 9.16 -6.42 9.99
CA ALA A 176 9.89 -6.04 11.21
C ALA A 176 9.85 -4.53 11.44
N GLY A 177 10.10 -3.72 10.40
CA GLY A 177 9.99 -2.27 10.46
C GLY A 177 8.61 -1.78 10.87
N LEU A 178 7.54 -2.38 10.34
CA LEU A 178 6.15 -2.07 10.72
C LEU A 178 5.85 -2.47 12.17
N LEU A 179 6.32 -3.64 12.61
CA LEU A 179 6.21 -4.09 14.00
C LEU A 179 6.95 -3.14 14.95
N LEU A 180 8.12 -2.63 14.58
CA LEU A 180 8.86 -1.63 15.36
C LEU A 180 8.17 -0.26 15.37
N LEU A 181 7.59 0.15 14.23
CA LEU A 181 6.84 1.41 14.11
C LEU A 181 5.61 1.43 15.03
N GLY A 182 4.91 0.30 15.14
CA GLY A 182 3.72 0.17 15.97
C GLY A 182 3.96 -0.30 17.42
N GLY A 183 4.99 -1.11 17.64
CA GLY A 183 5.29 -1.83 18.88
C GLY A 183 6.00 -0.98 19.92
N ARG A 184 5.33 0.07 20.43
CA ARG A 184 5.89 1.02 21.41
C ARG A 184 6.14 0.44 22.79
N THR A 185 5.46 -0.66 23.14
CA THR A 185 5.62 -1.37 24.40
C THR A 185 5.74 -2.87 24.15
N ARG A 186 6.41 -3.60 25.07
CA ARG A 186 6.52 -5.06 24.99
C ARG A 186 5.16 -5.75 24.90
N GLY A 187 4.17 -5.22 25.62
CA GLY A 187 2.79 -5.75 25.58
C GLY A 187 2.11 -5.55 24.23
N GLN A 188 2.28 -4.39 23.59
CA GLN A 188 1.75 -4.15 22.23
C GLN A 188 2.46 -5.03 21.19
N LEU A 189 3.78 -5.16 21.29
CA LEU A 189 4.54 -6.02 20.38
C LEU A 189 4.09 -7.47 20.53
N GLY A 190 3.93 -7.98 21.76
CA GLY A 190 3.43 -9.33 22.00
C GLY A 190 2.04 -9.56 21.41
N LYS A 191 1.11 -8.60 21.55
CA LYS A 191 -0.22 -8.67 20.92
C LYS A 191 -0.15 -8.65 19.40
N ALA A 192 0.67 -7.77 18.83
CA ALA A 192 0.84 -7.69 17.38
C ALA A 192 1.43 -8.99 16.80
N LEU A 193 2.43 -9.56 17.47
CA LEU A 193 3.02 -10.86 17.09
C LEU A 193 2.00 -12.01 17.19
N ALA A 194 1.19 -12.05 18.25
CA ALA A 194 0.14 -13.06 18.39
C ALA A 194 -0.93 -12.96 17.28
N LEU A 195 -1.22 -11.76 16.80
CA LEU A 195 -2.17 -11.51 15.71
C LEU A 195 -1.56 -11.68 14.32
N LEU A 196 -0.23 -11.80 14.21
CA LEU A 196 0.45 -11.78 12.93
C LEU A 196 0.04 -12.96 12.05
N VAL A 197 -0.01 -14.17 12.62
CA VAL A 197 -0.40 -15.39 11.88
C VAL A 197 -1.83 -15.30 11.32
N PRO A 198 -2.89 -15.08 12.14
CA PRO A 198 -4.25 -15.02 11.59
C PRO A 198 -4.44 -13.86 10.59
N LEU A 199 -3.80 -12.71 10.82
CA LEU A 199 -3.91 -11.58 9.88
C LEU A 199 -3.08 -11.79 8.60
N THR A 200 -2.01 -12.58 8.64
CA THR A 200 -1.30 -13.01 7.43
C THR A 200 -2.19 -13.93 6.59
N LEU A 201 -2.91 -14.87 7.22
CA LEU A 201 -3.84 -15.76 6.51
C LEU A 201 -4.99 -14.98 5.86
N ILE A 202 -5.59 -14.04 6.58
CA ILE A 202 -6.63 -13.16 6.02
C ILE A 202 -6.03 -12.28 4.91
N GLY A 203 -4.85 -11.72 5.17
CA GLY A 203 -4.12 -10.91 4.20
C GLY A 203 -3.84 -11.66 2.90
N TYR A 204 -3.57 -12.96 2.96
CA TYR A 204 -3.33 -13.80 1.79
C TYR A 204 -4.55 -13.85 0.86
N GLY A 205 -5.74 -14.01 1.42
CA GLY A 205 -6.98 -13.92 0.64
C GLY A 205 -7.14 -12.56 -0.03
N ILE A 206 -6.84 -11.47 0.69
CA ILE A 206 -6.94 -10.10 0.18
C ILE A 206 -5.94 -9.85 -0.95
N VAL A 207 -4.67 -10.18 -0.76
CA VAL A 207 -3.62 -9.91 -1.76
C VAL A 207 -3.70 -10.81 -2.99
N SER A 208 -4.45 -11.92 -2.90
CA SER A 208 -4.71 -12.81 -4.03
C SER A 208 -5.95 -12.40 -4.84
N ALA A 209 -6.82 -11.53 -4.28
CA ALA A 209 -8.04 -11.12 -4.95
C ALA A 209 -7.81 -10.45 -6.33
N PRO A 210 -6.79 -9.58 -6.53
CA PRO A 210 -6.53 -9.01 -7.85
C PRO A 210 -6.22 -10.07 -8.91
N ASP A 211 -5.41 -11.08 -8.58
CA ASP A 211 -5.06 -12.16 -9.50
C ASP A 211 -6.33 -12.95 -9.90
N LEU A 212 -7.21 -13.24 -8.93
CA LEU A 212 -8.49 -13.93 -9.18
C LEU A 212 -9.46 -13.11 -10.03
N ILE A 213 -9.50 -11.79 -9.83
CA ILE A 213 -10.31 -10.87 -10.62
C ILE A 213 -9.77 -10.80 -12.05
N GLU A 214 -8.45 -10.76 -12.22
CA GLU A 214 -7.78 -10.78 -13.51
C GLU A 214 -8.12 -12.07 -14.27
N GLU A 215 -8.02 -13.24 -13.63
CA GLU A 215 -8.37 -14.55 -14.23
C GLU A 215 -9.87 -14.69 -14.58
N MET A 216 -10.77 -13.99 -13.90
CA MET A 216 -12.22 -14.08 -14.15
C MET A 216 -12.73 -13.10 -15.21
N LEU A 217 -12.04 -11.97 -15.41
CA LEU A 217 -12.51 -10.88 -16.27
C LEU A 217 -11.73 -10.77 -17.59
N LEU A 218 -10.55 -11.39 -17.70
CA LEU A 218 -9.66 -11.30 -18.85
C LEU A 218 -9.26 -12.70 -19.36
#